data_AF-A0A955PGA6-F1
#
_entry.id   AF-A0A955PGA6-F1
#
_cell.length_a   1.000
_cell.length_b   1.000
_cell.length_c   1.000
_cell.angle_alpha   90.00
_cell.angle_beta   90.00
_cell.angle_gamma   90.00
#
_symmetry.space_group_name_H-M   'P 1'
#
loop_
_entity.id
_entity.type
_entity.pdbx_description
1 polymer ?
#
loop_
_entity_poly.entity_id
_entity_poly.type
_entity_poly.pdbx_seq_one_letter_code
_entity_poly.pdbx_strand_id
1 'polypeptide(L)'
;KFYRIPIPTSIAFHGADRIFDMIAILVMMALGLLFGGEGIAPEARSQPVSILGSEYTVDQIINNVQRSSLVLLAVGLTGVFLVLFFPEPIKKLIRFFFKPFGETLTGKLTALVDHVHQGVAVFKSPIDFLLAGFWTVLVWWMVILNVQILTSVYGHKLSWAEAGLVVVIVGFAVSAPQAPGYIGPFQIGFKISLMLFGISSEIALAVAWLAWFFQIFPVTLLGFICLFAEGLSMKSFGEAQEVVEHVVEEEHLSP
;
A
#
# COMPACT_ATOMS: atom_id res chain seq x y z
N LYS A 1 -20.76 22.09 -17.84
CA LYS A 1 -19.71 21.85 -18.86
C LYS A 1 -18.52 21.27 -18.09
N PHE A 2 -18.50 19.95 -17.89
CA PHE A 2 -17.53 19.33 -16.99
C PHE A 2 -16.15 19.27 -17.65
N TYR A 3 -15.12 19.58 -16.86
CA TYR A 3 -13.73 19.60 -17.29
C TYR A 3 -13.35 18.20 -17.78
N ARG A 4 -13.06 18.05 -19.08
CA ARG A 4 -12.35 16.88 -19.58
C ARG A 4 -10.93 16.98 -19.03
N ILE A 5 -10.65 16.27 -17.94
CA ILE A 5 -9.28 16.13 -17.44
C ILE A 5 -8.51 15.34 -18.50
N PRO A 6 -7.42 15.90 -19.06
CA PRO A 6 -6.60 15.15 -20.03
C PRO A 6 -6.08 13.86 -19.40
N ILE A 7 -6.16 12.74 -20.14
CA ILE A 7 -5.64 11.43 -19.71
C ILE A 7 -4.19 11.52 -19.18
N PRO A 8 -3.27 12.30 -19.79
CA PRO A 8 -1.91 12.47 -19.27
C PRO A 8 -1.87 13.06 -17.85
N THR A 9 -2.78 13.97 -17.51
CA THR A 9 -2.88 14.54 -16.16
C THR A 9 -3.33 13.51 -15.14
N SER A 10 -4.22 12.59 -15.53
CA SER A 10 -4.70 11.50 -14.67
C SER A 10 -3.59 10.47 -14.38
N ILE A 11 -2.81 10.09 -15.40
CA ILE A 11 -1.69 9.14 -15.25
C ILE A 11 -0.59 9.74 -14.36
N ALA A 12 -0.26 11.01 -14.54
CA ALA A 12 0.75 11.67 -13.73
C ALA A 12 0.30 11.81 -12.26
N PHE A 13 -0.98 12.08 -12.03
CA PHE A 13 -1.56 12.13 -10.67
C PHE A 13 -1.51 10.76 -9.98
N HIS A 14 -1.80 9.68 -10.71
CA HIS A 14 -1.68 8.33 -10.19
C HIS A 14 -0.25 8.00 -9.75
N GLY A 15 0.76 8.38 -10.54
CA GLY A 15 2.16 8.20 -10.16
C GLY A 15 2.55 8.97 -8.88
N ALA A 16 2.02 10.18 -8.72
CA ALA A 16 2.21 11.00 -7.52
C ALA A 16 1.61 10.34 -6.27
N ASP A 17 0.37 9.84 -6.37
CA ASP A 17 -0.35 9.16 -5.29
C ASP A 17 0.44 7.94 -4.78
N ARG A 18 1.02 7.15 -5.69
CA ARG A 18 1.81 5.95 -5.33
C ARG A 18 3.00 6.26 -4.43
N ILE A 19 3.60 7.44 -4.57
CA ILE A 19 4.77 7.83 -3.77
C ILE A 19 4.35 8.09 -2.33
N PHE A 20 3.27 8.85 -2.15
CA PHE A 20 2.73 9.10 -0.82
C PHE A 20 2.20 7.83 -0.18
N ASP A 21 1.53 6.96 -0.95
CA ASP A 21 1.07 5.66 -0.47
C ASP A 21 2.24 4.75 -0.05
N MET A 22 3.33 4.71 -0.84
CA MET A 22 4.53 3.95 -0.48
C MET A 22 5.16 4.46 0.81
N ILE A 23 5.29 5.79 0.96
CA ILE A 23 5.81 6.40 2.20
C ILE A 23 4.88 6.06 3.37
N ALA A 24 3.56 6.20 3.20
CA ALA A 24 2.59 5.91 4.25
C ALA A 24 2.64 4.45 4.69
N ILE A 25 2.69 3.50 3.74
CA ILE A 25 2.82 2.06 4.02
C ILE A 25 4.14 1.75 4.74
N LEU A 26 5.26 2.33 4.31
CA LEU A 26 6.55 2.15 4.98
C LEU A 26 6.50 2.65 6.44
N VAL A 27 5.92 3.83 6.67
CA VAL A 27 5.76 4.41 8.01
C VAL A 27 4.82 3.55 8.86
N MET A 28 3.64 3.19 8.37
CA MET A 28 2.71 2.34 9.12
C MET A 28 3.30 0.96 9.42
N MET A 29 4.03 0.35 8.48
CA MET A 29 4.71 -0.92 8.69
C MET A 29 5.78 -0.78 9.78
N ALA A 30 6.59 0.27 9.71
CA ALA A 30 7.63 0.52 10.69
C ALA A 30 7.02 0.74 12.09
N LEU A 31 6.00 1.59 12.21
CA LEU A 31 5.30 1.85 13.47
C LEU A 31 4.58 0.61 14.00
N GLY A 32 3.89 -0.15 13.13
CA GLY A 32 3.21 -1.38 13.48
C GLY A 32 4.15 -2.45 14.02
N LEU A 33 5.32 -2.60 13.41
CA LEU A 33 6.37 -3.50 13.90
C LEU A 33 7.10 -2.95 15.13
N LEU A 34 7.23 -1.62 15.24
CA LEU A 34 7.90 -0.97 16.37
C LEU A 34 7.08 -1.14 17.66
N PHE A 35 5.78 -0.90 17.58
CA PHE A 35 4.89 -0.87 18.75
C PHE A 35 4.03 -2.14 18.89
N GLY A 36 3.96 -3.01 17.87
CA GLY A 36 3.15 -4.23 17.91
C GLY A 36 3.59 -5.27 18.95
N GLY A 37 4.83 -5.19 19.45
CA GLY A 37 5.33 -6.05 20.53
C GLY A 37 4.88 -5.63 21.94
N GLU A 38 4.29 -4.43 22.10
CA GLU A 38 3.96 -3.89 23.42
C GLU A 38 2.84 -4.66 24.12
N GLY A 39 1.93 -5.30 23.37
CA GLY A 39 0.83 -6.11 23.89
C GLY A 39 1.25 -7.47 24.46
N ILE A 40 2.51 -7.89 24.28
CA ILE A 40 2.99 -9.20 24.77
C ILE A 40 3.26 -9.13 26.27
N ALA A 41 2.65 -10.04 27.05
CA ALA A 41 2.80 -10.11 28.50
C ALA A 41 4.28 -10.26 28.93
N PRO A 42 4.76 -9.52 29.95
CA PRO A 42 6.17 -9.54 30.37
C PRO A 42 6.71 -10.94 30.68
N GLU A 43 5.87 -11.81 31.24
CA GLU A 43 6.20 -13.20 31.60
C GLU A 43 6.47 -14.08 30.36
N ALA A 44 5.79 -13.80 29.25
CA ALA A 44 6.01 -14.48 27.98
C ALA A 44 7.28 -13.99 27.27
N ARG A 45 7.79 -12.80 27.63
CA ARG A 45 8.95 -12.17 26.97
C ARG A 45 10.28 -12.83 27.31
N SER A 46 10.40 -13.40 28.51
CA SER A 46 11.57 -14.14 28.96
C SER A 46 11.58 -15.61 28.54
N GLN A 47 10.51 -16.12 27.93
CA GLN A 47 10.47 -17.51 27.53
C GLN A 47 11.40 -17.77 26.33
N PRO A 48 12.20 -18.85 26.37
CA PRO A 48 13.06 -19.22 25.25
C PRO A 48 12.21 -19.82 24.12
N VAL A 49 12.50 -19.38 22.90
CA VAL A 49 11.90 -19.85 21.66
C VAL A 49 13.03 -20.35 20.76
N SER A 50 12.92 -21.59 20.31
CA SER A 50 13.89 -22.17 19.37
C SER A 50 13.50 -21.82 17.94
N ILE A 51 14.39 -21.13 17.23
CA ILE A 51 14.23 -20.79 15.81
C ILE A 51 15.48 -21.27 15.09
N LEU A 52 15.30 -22.15 14.08
CA LEU A 52 16.42 -22.64 13.25
C LEU A 52 17.58 -23.24 14.08
N GLY A 53 17.25 -23.92 15.19
CA GLY A 53 18.23 -24.56 16.08
C GLY A 53 18.99 -23.60 17.00
N SER A 54 18.66 -22.32 17.02
CA SER A 54 19.19 -21.33 17.96
C SER A 54 18.11 -20.91 18.96
N GLU A 55 18.47 -20.78 20.23
CA GLU A 55 17.56 -20.29 21.28
C GLU A 55 17.57 -18.76 21.31
N TYR A 56 16.39 -18.17 21.15
CA TYR A 56 16.16 -16.74 21.29
C TYR A 56 15.15 -16.50 22.41
N THR A 57 15.31 -15.40 23.15
CA THR A 57 14.20 -14.92 23.99
C THR A 57 13.21 -14.13 23.15
N VAL A 58 11.94 -14.12 23.55
CA VAL A 58 10.92 -13.29 22.88
C VAL A 58 11.34 -11.80 22.88
N ASP A 59 11.99 -11.32 23.95
CA ASP A 59 12.56 -9.96 23.98
C ASP A 59 13.64 -9.72 22.91
N GLN A 60 14.52 -10.69 22.65
CA GLN A 60 15.50 -10.56 21.58
C GLN A 60 14.84 -10.48 20.21
N ILE A 61 13.79 -11.27 19.99
CA ILE A 61 13.02 -11.24 18.74
C ILE A 61 12.35 -9.88 18.56
N ILE A 62 11.65 -9.38 19.59
CA ILE A 62 10.98 -8.08 19.54
C ILE A 62 12.00 -6.97 19.25
N ASN A 63 13.12 -6.93 19.98
CA ASN A 63 14.15 -5.91 19.77
C ASN A 63 14.76 -5.97 18.36
N ASN A 64 14.99 -7.17 17.82
CA ASN A 64 15.51 -7.34 16.47
C ASN A 64 14.50 -6.92 15.41
N VAL A 65 13.21 -7.23 15.60
CA VAL A 65 12.12 -6.80 14.71
C VAL A 65 12.00 -5.27 14.73
N GLN A 66 12.01 -4.65 15.91
CA GLN A 66 11.96 -3.19 16.08
C GLN A 66 13.16 -2.49 15.42
N ARG A 67 14.38 -3.00 15.62
CA ARG A 67 15.57 -2.44 14.96
C ARG A 67 15.50 -2.61 13.44
N SER A 68 15.10 -3.79 12.98
CA SER A 68 14.98 -4.09 11.56
C SER A 68 13.91 -3.23 10.89
N SER A 69 12.81 -2.92 11.58
CA SER A 69 11.76 -2.05 11.04
C SER A 69 12.21 -0.60 10.88
N LEU A 70 13.01 -0.07 11.81
CA LEU A 70 13.64 1.25 11.68
C LEU A 70 14.67 1.31 10.55
N VAL A 71 15.50 0.26 10.41
CA VAL A 71 16.44 0.15 9.28
C VAL A 71 15.69 0.10 7.96
N LEU A 72 14.64 -0.72 7.87
CA LEU A 72 13.79 -0.84 6.67
C LEU A 72 13.14 0.50 6.32
N LEU A 73 12.62 1.23 7.31
CA LEU A 73 12.06 2.57 7.12
C LEU A 73 13.13 3.54 6.59
N ALA A 74 14.30 3.58 7.23
CA ALA A 74 15.39 4.48 6.86
C ALA A 74 15.89 4.18 5.44
N VAL A 75 16.12 2.91 5.11
CA VAL A 75 16.53 2.48 3.76
C VAL A 75 15.44 2.77 2.74
N GLY A 76 14.18 2.47 3.05
CA GLY A 76 13.03 2.74 2.19
C GLY A 76 12.90 4.23 1.87
N LEU A 77 12.82 5.09 2.90
CA LEU A 77 12.72 6.54 2.72
C LEU A 77 13.94 7.13 2.01
N THR A 78 15.14 6.62 2.29
CA THR A 78 16.36 7.01 1.56
C THR A 78 16.26 6.61 0.09
N GLY A 79 15.77 5.40 -0.21
CA GLY A 79 15.53 4.94 -1.57
C GLY A 79 14.54 5.85 -2.32
N VAL A 80 13.40 6.18 -1.69
CA VAL A 80 12.43 7.13 -2.24
C VAL A 80 13.10 8.48 -2.48
N PHE A 81 13.77 9.05 -1.49
CA PHE A 81 14.49 10.32 -1.60
C PHE A 81 15.49 10.31 -2.77
N LEU A 82 16.31 9.26 -2.89
CA LEU A 82 17.30 9.16 -3.96
C LEU A 82 16.64 9.08 -5.34
N VAL A 83 15.54 8.34 -5.49
CA VAL A 83 14.77 8.28 -6.74
C VAL A 83 14.17 9.65 -7.09
N LEU A 84 13.68 10.38 -6.09
CA LEU A 84 13.06 11.69 -6.29
C LEU A 84 14.06 12.77 -6.73
N PHE A 85 15.19 12.86 -6.03
CA PHE A 85 16.17 13.95 -6.22
C PHE A 85 17.32 13.58 -7.17
N PHE A 86 17.59 12.30 -7.39
CA PHE A 86 18.72 11.81 -8.17
C PHE A 86 18.34 10.67 -9.15
N PRO A 87 17.33 10.86 -10.03
CA PRO A 87 16.85 9.80 -10.92
C PRO A 87 17.93 9.29 -11.89
N GLU A 88 18.77 10.18 -12.45
CA GLU A 88 19.81 9.79 -13.41
C GLU A 88 20.93 8.92 -12.80
N PRO A 89 21.54 9.27 -11.66
CA PRO A 89 22.45 8.37 -10.94
C PRO A 89 21.84 7.01 -10.63
N ILE A 90 20.59 6.97 -10.18
CA ILE A 90 19.90 5.71 -9.87
C ILE A 90 19.68 4.86 -11.12
N LYS A 91 19.24 5.45 -12.24
CA LYS A 91 19.13 4.74 -13.52
C LYS A 91 20.48 4.20 -14.02
N LYS A 92 21.58 4.93 -13.80
CA LYS A 92 22.94 4.43 -14.11
C LYS A 92 23.33 3.25 -13.22
N LEU A 93 23.03 3.33 -11.92
CA LEU A 93 23.29 2.25 -10.97
C LEU A 93 22.51 0.99 -11.34
N ILE A 94 21.22 1.13 -11.66
CA ILE A 94 20.36 0.05 -12.16
C ILE A 94 20.97 -0.56 -13.43
N ARG A 95 21.33 0.25 -14.42
CA ARG A 95 21.97 -0.22 -15.65
C ARG A 95 23.31 -0.92 -15.41
N PHE A 96 24.07 -0.51 -14.41
CA PHE A 96 25.34 -1.15 -14.07
C PHE A 96 25.13 -2.54 -13.45
N PHE A 97 24.26 -2.66 -12.43
CA PHE A 97 24.05 -3.91 -11.71
C PHE A 97 23.12 -4.91 -12.40
N PHE A 98 22.11 -4.43 -13.14
CA PHE A 98 21.07 -5.28 -13.72
C PHE A 98 21.27 -5.62 -15.20
N LYS A 99 22.22 -4.98 -15.90
CA LYS A 99 22.56 -5.34 -17.28
C LYS A 99 22.91 -6.84 -17.48
N PRO A 100 23.61 -7.53 -16.55
CA PRO A 100 23.84 -8.97 -16.66
C PRO A 100 22.57 -9.83 -16.58
N PHE A 101 21.49 -9.30 -15.99
CA PHE A 101 20.21 -9.99 -15.80
C PHE A 101 19.21 -9.77 -16.95
N GLY A 102 19.62 -9.04 -17.99
CA GLY A 102 18.83 -8.82 -19.20
C GLY A 102 18.32 -7.38 -19.37
N GLU A 103 18.16 -6.99 -20.63
CA GLU A 103 17.73 -5.63 -20.99
C GLU A 103 16.27 -5.37 -20.60
N THR A 104 15.41 -6.39 -20.62
CA THR A 104 14.00 -6.27 -20.20
C THR A 104 13.85 -5.89 -18.73
N LEU A 105 14.58 -6.54 -17.82
CA LEU A 105 14.52 -6.22 -16.38
C LEU A 105 15.10 -4.83 -16.11
N THR A 106 16.24 -4.53 -16.74
CA THR A 106 16.89 -3.23 -16.64
C THR A 106 15.95 -2.10 -17.10
N GLY A 107 15.31 -2.29 -18.26
CA GLY A 107 14.34 -1.34 -18.81
C GLY A 107 13.13 -1.12 -17.90
N LYS A 108 12.55 -2.21 -17.36
CA LYS A 108 11.43 -2.13 -16.40
C LYS A 108 11.80 -1.35 -15.14
N LEU A 109 12.99 -1.59 -14.59
CA LEU A 109 13.47 -0.90 -13.38
C LEU A 109 13.76 0.58 -13.65
N THR A 110 14.35 0.93 -14.81
CA THR A 110 14.55 2.35 -15.16
C THR A 110 13.25 3.07 -15.46
N ALA A 111 12.29 2.40 -16.11
CA ALA A 111 10.96 2.96 -16.34
C ALA A 111 10.21 3.22 -15.03
N LEU A 112 10.37 2.36 -14.02
CA LEU A 112 9.82 2.59 -12.68
C LEU A 112 10.38 3.89 -12.05
N VAL A 113 11.69 4.14 -12.20
CA VAL A 113 12.32 5.40 -11.74
C VAL A 113 11.74 6.61 -12.47
N ASP A 114 11.54 6.50 -13.78
CA ASP A 114 10.95 7.58 -14.58
C ASP A 114 9.50 7.86 -14.16
N HIS A 115 8.67 6.83 -13.93
CA HIS A 115 7.29 6.99 -13.45
C HIS A 115 7.23 7.71 -12.09
N VAL A 116 8.09 7.30 -11.14
CA VAL A 116 8.16 7.94 -9.81
C VAL A 116 8.60 9.39 -9.93
N HIS A 117 9.62 9.67 -10.75
CA HIS A 117 10.12 11.03 -10.94
C HIS A 117 9.08 11.94 -11.63
N GLN A 118 8.39 11.44 -12.66
CA GLN A 118 7.32 12.16 -13.36
C GLN A 118 6.12 12.46 -12.44
N GLY A 119 5.78 11.53 -11.52
CA GLY A 119 4.72 11.75 -10.54
C GLY A 119 4.97 12.99 -9.66
N VAL A 120 6.21 13.21 -9.23
CA VAL A 120 6.53 14.42 -8.44
C VAL A 120 6.54 15.69 -9.26
N ALA A 121 6.84 15.61 -10.56
CA ALA A 121 6.81 16.76 -11.46
C ALA A 121 5.39 17.37 -11.64
N VAL A 122 4.34 16.68 -11.20
CA VAL A 122 2.95 17.19 -11.19
C VAL A 122 2.77 18.34 -10.20
N PHE A 123 3.54 18.37 -9.11
CA PHE A 123 3.39 19.38 -8.08
C PHE A 123 4.02 20.70 -8.52
N LYS A 124 3.18 21.73 -8.65
CA LYS A 124 3.59 23.07 -9.08
C LYS A 124 4.21 23.89 -7.95
N SER A 125 3.97 23.50 -6.70
CA SER A 125 4.52 24.15 -5.53
C SER A 125 4.79 23.16 -4.40
N PRO A 126 5.72 23.47 -3.46
CA PRO A 126 5.92 22.67 -2.25
C PRO A 126 4.66 22.55 -1.38
N ILE A 127 3.78 23.56 -1.42
CA ILE A 127 2.52 23.54 -0.67
C ILE A 127 1.58 22.47 -1.24
N ASP A 128 1.48 22.35 -2.57
CA ASP A 128 0.66 21.31 -3.21
C ASP A 128 1.17 19.91 -2.83
N PHE A 129 2.49 19.74 -2.77
CA PHE A 129 3.12 18.49 -2.31
C PHE A 129 2.78 18.18 -0.85
N LEU A 130 2.87 19.17 0.05
CA LEU A 130 2.53 18.99 1.47
C LEU A 130 1.03 18.71 1.67
N LEU A 131 0.17 19.37 0.89
CA LEU A 131 -1.28 19.12 0.92
C LEU A 131 -1.62 17.71 0.44
N ALA A 132 -0.98 17.22 -0.63
CA ALA A 132 -1.14 15.84 -1.07
C ALA A 132 -0.73 14.86 0.03
N GLY A 133 0.43 15.07 0.66
CA GLY A 133 0.86 14.26 1.79
C GLY A 133 -0.10 14.30 2.98
N PHE A 134 -0.66 15.47 3.30
CA PHE A 134 -1.69 15.60 4.32
C PHE A 134 -2.95 14.79 3.99
N TRP A 135 -3.45 14.86 2.75
CA TRP A 135 -4.60 14.08 2.32
C TRP A 135 -4.31 12.58 2.37
N THR A 136 -3.12 12.14 1.98
CA THR A 136 -2.72 10.73 2.11
C THR A 136 -2.73 10.29 3.56
N VAL A 137 -2.12 11.06 4.47
CA VAL A 137 -2.16 10.75 5.92
C VAL A 137 -3.59 10.66 6.42
N LEU A 138 -4.48 11.57 6.00
CA LEU A 138 -5.88 11.54 6.39
C LEU A 138 -6.61 10.29 5.86
N VAL A 139 -6.38 9.91 4.61
CA VAL A 139 -6.94 8.69 4.01
C VAL A 139 -6.50 7.46 4.79
N TRP A 140 -5.20 7.27 5.00
CA TRP A 140 -4.68 6.12 5.74
C TRP A 140 -5.14 6.12 7.20
N TRP A 141 -5.24 7.29 7.83
CA TRP A 141 -5.81 7.40 9.17
C TRP A 141 -7.28 6.94 9.22
N MET A 142 -8.09 7.28 8.22
CA MET A 142 -9.47 6.81 8.13
C MET A 142 -9.54 5.29 7.93
N VAL A 143 -8.60 4.69 7.20
CA VAL A 143 -8.50 3.24 7.06
C VAL A 143 -8.15 2.58 8.40
N ILE A 144 -7.19 3.13 9.16
CA ILE A 144 -6.86 2.64 10.51
C ILE A 144 -8.07 2.80 11.45
N LEU A 145 -8.76 3.94 11.39
CA LEU A 145 -9.95 4.21 12.19
C LEU A 145 -11.07 3.22 11.88
N ASN A 146 -11.24 2.81 10.62
CA ASN A 146 -12.19 1.77 10.24
C ASN A 146 -11.89 0.45 10.97
N VAL A 147 -10.63 0.00 10.99
CA VAL A 147 -10.21 -1.19 11.74
C VAL A 147 -10.50 -1.04 13.23
N GLN A 148 -10.21 0.13 13.81
CA GLN A 148 -10.46 0.43 15.23
C GLN A 148 -11.96 0.34 15.59
N ILE A 149 -12.82 0.95 14.78
CA ILE A 149 -14.27 0.93 14.99
C ILE A 149 -14.78 -0.50 14.90
N LEU A 150 -14.41 -1.24 13.84
CA LEU A 150 -14.92 -2.58 13.61
C LEU A 150 -14.46 -3.56 14.70
N THR A 151 -13.19 -3.52 15.11
CA THR A 151 -12.70 -4.38 16.18
C THR A 151 -13.34 -4.04 17.53
N SER A 152 -13.55 -2.75 17.81
CA SER A 152 -14.21 -2.28 19.04
C SER A 152 -15.64 -2.78 19.19
N VAL A 153 -16.39 -2.93 18.08
CA VAL A 153 -17.76 -3.48 18.10
C VAL A 153 -17.79 -4.92 18.64
N TYR A 154 -16.72 -5.68 18.43
CA TYR A 154 -16.58 -7.06 18.93
C TYR A 154 -15.86 -7.13 20.30
N GLY A 155 -15.68 -6.00 20.98
CA GLY A 155 -15.09 -5.95 22.32
C GLY A 155 -13.56 -6.02 22.35
N HIS A 156 -12.90 -5.98 21.19
CA HIS A 156 -11.45 -6.00 21.09
C HIS A 156 -10.94 -4.59 20.75
N LYS A 157 -10.05 -4.05 21.58
CA LYS A 157 -9.41 -2.76 21.32
C LYS A 157 -7.96 -3.00 20.93
N LEU A 158 -7.68 -2.89 19.64
CA LEU A 158 -6.31 -2.83 19.15
C LEU A 158 -5.72 -1.47 19.50
N SER A 159 -4.42 -1.41 19.75
CA SER A 159 -3.68 -0.15 19.70
C SER A 159 -3.66 0.41 18.27
N TRP A 160 -3.36 1.71 18.14
CA TRP A 160 -3.26 2.36 16.83
C TRP A 160 -2.20 1.71 15.93
N ALA A 161 -1.10 1.25 16.52
CA ALA A 161 -0.04 0.57 15.79
C ALA A 161 -0.44 -0.83 15.32
N GLU A 162 -1.15 -1.60 16.15
CA GLU A 162 -1.67 -2.91 15.76
C GLU A 162 -2.72 -2.80 14.65
N ALA A 163 -3.61 -1.81 14.73
CA ALA A 163 -4.56 -1.52 13.64
C ALA A 163 -3.83 -1.08 12.35
N GLY A 164 -2.77 -0.27 12.46
CA GLY A 164 -1.89 0.04 11.32
C GLY A 164 -1.23 -1.19 10.73
N LEU A 165 -0.79 -2.14 11.57
CA LEU A 165 -0.19 -3.40 11.11
C LEU A 165 -1.21 -4.29 10.40
N VAL A 166 -2.47 -4.34 10.86
CA VAL A 166 -3.58 -4.99 10.14
C VAL A 166 -3.70 -4.42 8.73
N VAL A 167 -3.73 -3.09 8.60
CA VAL A 167 -3.83 -2.41 7.30
C VAL A 167 -2.66 -2.76 6.38
N VAL A 168 -1.44 -2.79 6.91
CA VAL A 168 -0.23 -3.17 6.16
C VAL A 168 -0.30 -4.61 5.66
N ILE A 169 -0.68 -5.56 6.54
CA ILE A 169 -0.80 -6.98 6.19
C ILE A 169 -1.88 -7.19 5.12
N VAL A 170 -3.03 -6.53 5.26
CA VAL A 170 -4.10 -6.55 4.25
C VAL A 170 -3.61 -5.97 2.93
N GLY A 171 -2.89 -4.84 2.96
CA GLY A 171 -2.27 -4.22 1.79
C GLY A 171 -1.34 -5.16 1.03
N PHE A 172 -0.49 -5.91 1.74
CA PHE A 172 0.34 -6.95 1.12
C PHE A 172 -0.50 -8.09 0.54
N ALA A 173 -1.52 -8.56 1.27
CA ALA A 173 -2.38 -9.63 0.79
C ALA A 173 -3.09 -9.27 -0.52
N VAL A 174 -3.53 -8.01 -0.67
CA VAL A 174 -4.20 -7.53 -1.88
C VAL A 174 -3.26 -7.01 -2.97
N SER A 175 -1.95 -7.00 -2.73
CA SER A 175 -0.95 -6.52 -3.71
C SER A 175 -0.68 -7.52 -4.84
N ALA A 176 -1.07 -8.79 -4.66
CA ALA A 176 -0.94 -9.80 -5.69
C ALA A 176 -1.92 -9.53 -6.85
N PRO A 177 -1.58 -9.88 -8.10
CA PRO A 177 -2.51 -9.76 -9.23
C PRO A 177 -3.80 -10.55 -8.96
N GLN A 178 -4.93 -9.85 -8.93
CA GLN A 178 -6.22 -10.45 -8.56
C GLN A 178 -7.41 -9.78 -9.25
N ALA A 179 -8.54 -10.49 -9.27
CA ALA A 179 -9.79 -10.01 -9.81
C ALA A 179 -10.29 -8.75 -9.08
N PRO A 180 -11.02 -7.85 -9.77
CA PRO A 180 -11.56 -6.64 -9.18
C PRO A 180 -12.49 -6.97 -8.00
N GLY A 181 -12.46 -6.12 -6.98
CA GLY A 181 -13.26 -6.28 -5.77
C GLY A 181 -12.53 -6.96 -4.61
N TYR A 182 -11.29 -7.43 -4.78
CA TYR A 182 -10.41 -7.90 -3.71
C TYR A 182 -10.90 -9.07 -2.83
N ILE A 183 -11.95 -9.77 -3.26
CA ILE A 183 -12.52 -10.91 -2.52
C ILE A 183 -11.52 -12.06 -2.48
N GLY A 184 -11.34 -12.65 -1.30
CA GLY A 184 -10.39 -13.72 -1.00
C GLY A 184 -9.17 -13.18 -0.27
N PRO A 185 -8.18 -12.58 -0.96
CA PRO A 185 -6.95 -12.10 -0.32
C PRO A 185 -7.20 -11.04 0.77
N PHE A 186 -8.17 -10.14 0.57
CA PHE A 186 -8.54 -9.16 1.59
C PHE A 186 -9.00 -9.88 2.88
N GLN A 187 -9.93 -10.82 2.76
CA GLN A 187 -10.49 -11.55 3.90
C GLN A 187 -9.43 -12.40 4.60
N ILE A 188 -8.53 -13.03 3.83
CA ILE A 188 -7.43 -13.83 4.36
C ILE A 188 -6.45 -12.95 5.14
N GLY A 189 -5.98 -11.85 4.54
CA GLY A 189 -5.04 -10.93 5.20
C GLY A 189 -5.61 -10.30 6.46
N PHE A 190 -6.88 -9.88 6.40
CA PHE A 190 -7.57 -9.28 7.54
C PHE A 190 -7.79 -10.31 8.66
N LYS A 191 -8.22 -11.53 8.31
CA LYS A 191 -8.40 -12.61 9.28
C LYS A 191 -7.09 -12.98 9.96
N ILE A 192 -6.03 -13.22 9.19
CA ILE A 192 -4.71 -13.62 9.73
C ILE A 192 -4.18 -12.54 10.65
N SER A 193 -4.23 -11.27 10.23
CA SER A 193 -3.73 -10.16 11.04
C SER A 193 -4.47 -10.00 12.37
N LEU A 194 -5.80 -10.12 12.40
CA LEU A 194 -6.55 -10.08 13.65
C LEU A 194 -6.28 -11.29 14.56
N MET A 195 -6.07 -12.47 13.98
CA MET A 195 -5.70 -13.67 14.74
C MET A 195 -4.33 -13.53 15.42
N LEU A 196 -3.39 -12.77 14.83
CA LEU A 196 -2.11 -12.45 15.49
C LEU A 196 -2.31 -11.69 16.81
N PHE A 197 -3.41 -10.95 16.94
CA PHE A 197 -3.76 -10.20 18.15
C PHE A 197 -4.76 -10.95 19.04
N GLY A 198 -4.88 -12.28 18.88
CA GLY A 198 -5.66 -13.14 19.75
C GLY A 198 -7.18 -13.09 19.52
N ILE A 199 -7.64 -12.47 18.43
CA ILE A 199 -9.06 -12.48 18.04
C ILE A 199 -9.40 -13.85 17.42
N SER A 200 -10.53 -14.44 17.80
CA SER A 200 -10.93 -15.76 17.29
C SER A 200 -11.11 -15.74 15.77
N SER A 201 -10.85 -16.87 15.13
CA SER A 201 -10.95 -17.04 13.67
C SER A 201 -12.34 -16.66 13.13
N GLU A 202 -13.39 -16.96 13.89
CA GLU A 202 -14.80 -16.71 13.53
C GLU A 202 -15.10 -15.21 13.57
N ILE A 203 -14.70 -14.52 14.64
CA ILE A 203 -14.88 -13.07 14.78
C ILE A 203 -14.03 -12.33 13.75
N ALA A 204 -12.77 -12.74 13.59
CA ALA A 204 -11.85 -12.14 12.63
C ALA A 204 -12.39 -12.19 11.20
N LEU A 205 -12.99 -13.33 10.79
CA LEU A 205 -13.61 -13.47 9.48
C LEU A 205 -14.87 -12.59 9.34
N ALA A 206 -15.70 -12.49 10.39
CA ALA A 206 -16.88 -11.62 10.38
C ALA A 206 -16.49 -10.14 10.24
N VAL A 207 -15.48 -9.70 11.00
CA VAL A 207 -14.92 -8.34 10.90
C VAL A 207 -14.35 -8.07 9.52
N ALA A 208 -13.63 -9.04 8.94
CA ALA A 208 -13.07 -8.91 7.59
C ALA A 208 -14.15 -8.68 6.52
N TRP A 209 -15.28 -9.37 6.61
CA TRP A 209 -16.40 -9.16 5.69
C TRP A 209 -17.07 -7.79 5.87
N LEU A 210 -17.25 -7.34 7.11
CA LEU A 210 -17.78 -6.01 7.38
C LEU A 210 -16.84 -4.91 6.85
N ALA A 211 -15.54 -5.04 7.11
CA ALA A 211 -14.53 -4.10 6.61
C ALA A 211 -14.58 -4.00 5.09
N TRP A 212 -14.59 -5.15 4.40
CA TRP A 212 -14.71 -5.22 2.96
C TRP A 212 -15.99 -4.55 2.45
N PHE A 213 -17.13 -4.87 3.06
CA PHE A 213 -18.43 -4.32 2.67
C PHE A 213 -18.46 -2.79 2.82
N PHE A 214 -18.04 -2.26 3.97
CA PHE A 214 -18.02 -0.82 4.22
C PHE A 214 -16.99 -0.08 3.38
N GLN A 215 -15.95 -0.76 2.88
CA GLN A 215 -14.98 -0.14 1.99
C GLN A 215 -15.45 -0.15 0.53
N ILE A 216 -15.98 -1.29 0.05
CA ILE A 216 -16.36 -1.46 -1.36
C ILE A 216 -17.75 -0.88 -1.64
N PHE A 217 -18.74 -1.12 -0.79
CA PHE A 217 -20.13 -0.79 -1.10
C PHE A 217 -20.36 0.72 -1.26
N PRO A 218 -19.93 1.61 -0.34
CA PRO A 218 -20.19 3.05 -0.48
C PRO A 218 -19.46 3.66 -1.68
N VAL A 219 -18.20 3.26 -1.90
CA VAL A 219 -17.40 3.75 -3.03
C VAL A 219 -18.00 3.29 -4.36
N THR A 220 -18.40 2.02 -4.44
CA THR A 220 -19.02 1.46 -5.63
C THR A 220 -20.37 2.12 -5.92
N LEU A 221 -21.21 2.32 -4.89
CA LEU A 221 -22.50 2.97 -5.01
C LEU A 221 -22.36 4.42 -5.49
N LEU A 222 -21.45 5.19 -4.90
CA LEU A 222 -21.16 6.57 -5.34
C LEU A 222 -20.63 6.60 -6.77
N GLY A 223 -19.74 5.66 -7.12
CA GLY A 223 -19.27 5.47 -8.49
C GLY A 223 -20.43 5.29 -9.46
N PHE A 224 -21.34 4.35 -9.19
CA PHE A 224 -22.53 4.15 -10.02
C PHE A 224 -23.41 5.40 -10.11
N ILE A 225 -23.66 6.11 -9.00
CA ILE A 225 -24.43 7.35 -9.00
C ILE A 225 -23.80 8.40 -9.93
N CYS A 226 -22.48 8.58 -9.87
CA CYS A 226 -21.75 9.47 -10.77
C CYS A 226 -21.87 9.04 -12.23
N LEU A 227 -21.74 7.74 -12.54
CA LEU A 227 -21.87 7.24 -13.90
C LEU A 227 -23.26 7.49 -14.49
N PHE A 228 -24.31 7.22 -13.71
CA PHE A 228 -25.67 7.51 -14.12
C PHE A 228 -25.91 9.01 -14.30
N ALA A 229 -25.37 9.85 -13.41
CA ALA A 229 -25.48 11.30 -13.52
C ALA A 229 -24.75 11.87 -14.75
N GLU A 230 -23.67 11.23 -15.19
CA GLU A 230 -22.89 11.63 -16.38
C GLU A 230 -23.42 11.04 -17.69
N GLY A 231 -24.44 10.17 -17.63
CA GLY A 231 -25.01 9.52 -18.81
C GLY A 231 -24.04 8.53 -19.49
N LEU A 232 -23.02 8.08 -18.78
CA LEU A 232 -22.05 7.11 -19.28
C LEU A 232 -22.66 5.70 -19.21
N SER A 233 -22.67 5.02 -20.36
CA SER A 233 -23.13 3.64 -20.48
C SER A 233 -21.99 2.68 -20.14
N MET A 234 -22.28 1.49 -19.62
CA MET A 234 -21.25 0.44 -19.43
C MET A 234 -20.50 0.11 -20.74
N LYS A 235 -21.08 0.43 -21.91
CA LYS A 235 -20.40 0.32 -23.22
C LYS A 235 -19.24 1.31 -23.41
N SER A 236 -19.32 2.54 -22.88
CA SER A 236 -18.23 3.52 -23.01
C SER A 236 -16.98 3.13 -22.22
N PHE A 237 -17.12 2.24 -21.23
CA PHE A 237 -15.99 1.68 -20.50
C PHE A 237 -15.25 0.60 -21.30
N GLY A 238 -15.98 -0.24 -22.03
CA GLY A 238 -15.37 -1.22 -22.94
C GLY A 238 -14.55 -0.52 -24.02
N GLU A 239 -15.12 0.50 -24.66
CA GLU A 239 -14.44 1.30 -25.68
C GLU A 239 -13.22 2.06 -25.12
N ALA A 240 -13.31 2.62 -23.90
CA ALA A 240 -12.17 3.29 -23.25
C ALA A 240 -11.06 2.32 -22.86
N GLN A 241 -11.39 1.10 -22.41
CA GLN A 241 -10.40 0.08 -22.08
C GLN A 241 -9.70 -0.44 -23.34
N GLU A 242 -10.45 -0.66 -24.43
CA GLU A 242 -9.90 -1.07 -25.74
C GLU A 242 -8.95 0.00 -26.30
N VAL A 243 -9.30 1.29 -26.15
CA VAL A 243 -8.42 2.40 -26.55
C VAL A 243 -7.15 2.46 -25.69
N VAL A 244 -7.24 2.25 -24.37
CA VAL A 244 -6.05 2.22 -23.50
C VAL A 244 -5.17 1.02 -23.82
N GLU A 245 -5.75 -0.14 -24.05
CA GLU A 245 -5.02 -1.38 -24.41
C GLU A 245 -4.32 -1.22 -25.77
N HIS A 246 -4.99 -0.64 -26.76
CA HIS A 246 -4.39 -0.30 -28.05
C HIS A 246 -3.28 0.74 -27.95
N VAL A 247 -3.43 1.79 -27.12
CA VAL A 247 -2.37 2.80 -26.92
C VAL A 247 -1.15 2.17 -26.24
N VAL A 248 -1.35 1.29 -25.26
CA VAL A 248 -0.27 0.57 -24.58
C VAL A 248 0.42 -0.43 -25.52
N GLU A 249 -0.31 -1.10 -26.39
CA GLU A 249 0.27 -1.97 -27.43
C GLU A 249 1.06 -1.19 -28.49
N GLU A 250 0.54 -0.05 -28.96
CA GLU A 250 1.24 0.80 -29.93
C GLU A 250 2.53 1.41 -29.35
N GLU A 251 2.54 1.76 -28.06
CA GLU A 251 3.75 2.23 -27.35
C GLU A 251 4.77 1.10 -27.14
N HIS A 252 4.33 -0.17 -27.13
CA HIS A 252 5.22 -1.36 -27.08
C HIS A 252 5.73 -1.81 -28.47
N LEU A 253 5.06 -1.41 -29.55
CA LEU A 253 5.39 -1.79 -30.93
C LEU A 253 6.16 -0.71 -31.71
N SER A 254 6.37 0.47 -31.12
CA SER A 254 7.21 1.53 -31.71
C SER A 254 8.69 1.31 -31.33
N PRO A 255 9.60 1.15 -32.31
CA PRO A 255 11.01 0.82 -32.09
C PRO A 255 11.85 1.96 -31.49
#